data_AF-A0A1C7D8Z2-F1
#
_entry.id   AF-A0A1C7D8Z2-F1
#
_cell.length_a   1.000
_cell.length_b   1.000
_cell.length_c   1.000
_cell.angle_alpha   90.00
_cell.angle_beta   90.00
_cell.angle_gamma   90.00
#
_symmetry.space_group_name_H-M   'P 1'
#
loop_
_entity.id
_entity.type
_entity.pdbx_description
1 polymer ?
#
loop_
_entity_poly.entity_id
_entity_poly.type
_entity_poly.pdbx_seq_one_letter_code
_entity_poly.pdbx_strand_id
1 'polypeptide(L)'
;MRIAVVLFLSCLLLACTDQRDAMPDASSESADGSGGGNLALRGATNAVELQPILYPDIEANDLFGAGCNFASGKSMAAVVLAQSDYAAIKIDGEVLQLGPAEGTGELELGARDTYASEDYRLELALQGGGESSGYETVDFQGAVRLSDASGNPVYATTGTAQCGS
;
A
#
# COMPACT_ATOMS: atom_id res chain seq x y z
N MET A 1 49.38 -28.81 -49.25
CA MET A 1 50.44 -29.52 -48.49
C MET A 1 51.45 -28.51 -47.98
N ARG A 2 51.30 -28.01 -46.75
CA ARG A 2 52.38 -27.29 -46.05
C ARG A 2 52.31 -27.60 -44.55
N ILE A 3 53.22 -28.49 -44.18
CA ILE A 3 53.77 -28.80 -42.85
C ILE A 3 54.17 -27.47 -42.19
N ALA A 4 53.60 -27.08 -41.05
CA ALA A 4 53.87 -27.51 -39.67
C ALA A 4 55.17 -26.91 -39.07
N VAL A 5 55.08 -26.61 -37.77
CA VAL A 5 56.17 -26.56 -36.76
C VAL A 5 57.01 -25.26 -36.79
N VAL A 6 57.28 -24.51 -35.71
CA VAL A 6 57.05 -24.61 -34.25
C VAL A 6 57.57 -23.30 -33.60
N LEU A 7 57.08 -22.98 -32.39
CA LEU A 7 57.63 -22.12 -31.32
C LEU A 7 58.34 -20.79 -31.67
N PHE A 8 57.93 -19.72 -30.99
CA PHE A 8 58.75 -18.94 -30.03
C PHE A 8 57.87 -17.77 -29.54
N LEU A 9 57.45 -17.77 -28.27
CA LEU A 9 58.13 -17.10 -27.17
C LEU A 9 57.73 -15.61 -27.03
N SER A 10 56.85 -15.40 -26.07
CA SER A 10 56.65 -14.24 -25.20
C SER A 10 57.57 -13.01 -25.38
N CYS A 11 56.99 -11.88 -25.82
CA CYS A 11 57.35 -10.51 -25.44
C CYS A 11 56.27 -9.55 -25.99
N LEU A 12 55.37 -9.06 -25.13
CA LEU A 12 55.41 -7.72 -24.51
C LEU A 12 55.04 -6.55 -25.46
N LEU A 13 53.83 -6.02 -25.17
CA LEU A 13 53.40 -4.61 -25.21
C LEU A 13 53.17 -3.89 -26.55
N LEU A 14 51.93 -3.39 -26.66
CA LEU A 14 51.49 -2.03 -27.05
C LEU A 14 50.42 -1.97 -28.16
N ALA A 15 49.29 -1.37 -27.74
CA ALA A 15 48.44 -0.43 -28.46
C ALA A 15 47.38 -0.96 -29.46
N CYS A 16 46.13 -0.98 -28.99
CA CYS A 16 44.94 -0.35 -29.61
C CYS A 16 43.93 -0.12 -28.46
N THR A 17 43.76 1.08 -27.88
CA THR A 17 42.81 2.16 -28.29
C THR A 17 41.65 1.59 -29.12
N ASP A 18 40.38 1.62 -28.72
CA ASP A 18 39.49 2.75 -28.43
C ASP A 18 38.16 2.04 -28.04
N GLN A 19 37.49 2.27 -26.92
CA GLN A 19 36.61 3.40 -26.69
C GLN A 19 36.07 3.24 -25.26
N ARG A 20 36.49 4.13 -24.36
CA ARG A 20 35.90 4.27 -23.02
C ARG A 20 34.83 5.33 -23.13
N ASP A 21 33.58 4.91 -23.34
CA ASP A 21 32.47 5.72 -22.86
C ASP A 21 32.31 5.46 -21.37
N ALA A 22 32.47 6.55 -20.64
CA ALA A 22 32.42 6.62 -19.19
C ALA A 22 31.01 6.32 -18.67
N MET A 23 30.95 5.49 -17.61
CA MET A 23 30.23 5.67 -16.33
C MET A 23 28.72 6.04 -16.42
N PRO A 24 27.82 5.35 -15.69
CA PRO A 24 27.99 5.25 -14.25
C PRO A 24 27.75 3.89 -13.59
N ASP A 25 28.64 3.61 -12.63
CA ASP A 25 28.36 2.81 -11.46
C ASP A 25 27.15 3.37 -10.71
N ALA A 26 26.18 2.50 -10.44
CA ALA A 26 25.33 2.60 -9.27
C ALA A 26 24.92 1.18 -8.88
N SER A 27 25.82 0.52 -8.13
CA SER A 27 25.49 -0.36 -7.00
C SER A 27 24.17 -1.14 -7.11
N SER A 28 24.22 -2.32 -7.72
CA SER A 28 23.25 -3.38 -7.41
C SER A 28 23.73 -4.18 -6.20
N GLU A 29 23.73 -3.53 -5.05
CA GLU A 29 23.72 -4.13 -3.70
C GLU A 29 22.53 -3.42 -3.02
N SER A 30 21.48 -4.07 -2.54
CA SER A 30 21.46 -5.22 -1.65
C SER A 30 20.15 -6.00 -1.77
N ALA A 31 20.22 -7.28 -1.40
CA ALA A 31 19.07 -8.04 -0.96
C ALA A 31 18.56 -7.50 0.38
N ASP A 32 17.25 -7.38 0.53
CA ASP A 32 16.52 -7.58 1.78
C ASP A 32 15.09 -7.98 1.37
N GLY A 33 14.51 -9.10 1.80
CA GLY A 33 14.54 -9.60 3.17
C GLY A 33 13.35 -9.03 3.93
N SER A 34 12.15 -9.60 3.73
CA SER A 34 10.95 -9.39 4.55
C SER A 34 10.38 -7.96 4.60
N GLY A 35 9.44 -7.64 3.70
CA GLY A 35 8.64 -6.41 3.76
C GLY A 35 7.16 -6.73 3.57
N GLY A 36 6.40 -6.80 4.66
CA GLY A 36 4.96 -6.99 4.60
C GLY A 36 4.24 -5.82 3.94
N GLY A 37 3.37 -6.12 2.98
CA GLY A 37 2.09 -5.41 2.75
C GLY A 37 2.08 -3.93 2.34
N ASN A 38 3.20 -3.33 1.94
CA ASN A 38 3.22 -1.91 1.56
C ASN A 38 3.28 -1.72 0.04
N LEU A 39 2.22 -1.18 -0.54
CA LEU A 39 2.24 -0.64 -1.90
C LEU A 39 3.20 0.56 -1.88
N ALA A 40 4.35 0.43 -2.52
CA ALA A 40 5.42 1.42 -2.38
C ALA A 40 4.99 2.81 -2.89
N LEU A 41 4.77 3.76 -1.97
CA LEU A 41 4.54 5.19 -2.23
C LEU A 41 5.83 5.91 -2.66
N ARG A 42 6.52 5.39 -3.68
CA ARG A 42 7.82 5.92 -4.11
C ARG A 42 7.64 7.36 -4.58
N GLY A 43 8.14 8.31 -3.79
CA GLY A 43 8.12 9.74 -4.11
C GLY A 43 6.98 10.56 -3.48
N ALA A 44 6.15 9.98 -2.60
CA ALA A 44 5.17 10.76 -1.85
C ALA A 44 5.89 11.67 -0.84
N THR A 45 5.91 12.98 -1.09
CA THR A 45 6.56 13.97 -0.21
C THR A 45 5.73 14.27 1.05
N ASN A 46 4.45 13.91 1.04
CA ASN A 46 3.50 14.13 2.12
C ASN A 46 2.87 12.80 2.57
N ALA A 47 3.69 11.77 2.76
CA ALA A 47 3.20 10.49 3.26
C ALA A 47 2.58 10.70 4.65
N VAL A 48 1.37 10.18 4.84
CA VAL A 48 0.66 10.19 6.13
C VAL A 48 0.65 8.79 6.72
N GLU A 49 0.59 8.70 8.04
CA GLU A 49 0.43 7.43 8.74
C GLU A 49 -0.99 7.34 9.31
N LEU A 50 -1.77 6.34 8.85
CA LEU A 50 -3.04 6.05 9.49
C LEU A 50 -2.80 5.34 10.82
N GLN A 51 -3.36 5.92 11.88
CA GLN A 51 -3.25 5.39 13.22
C GLN A 51 -4.42 4.46 13.54
N PRO A 52 -4.24 3.52 14.48
CA PRO A 52 -5.33 2.71 14.99
C PRO A 52 -6.46 3.55 15.59
N ILE A 53 -7.70 3.22 15.22
CA ILE A 53 -8.91 3.74 15.84
C ILE A 53 -9.26 2.82 17.02
N LEU A 54 -9.18 3.36 18.23
CA LEU A 54 -9.40 2.60 19.46
C LEU A 54 -10.80 2.87 20.02
N TYR A 55 -11.23 2.05 20.98
CA TYR A 55 -12.55 2.18 21.60
C TYR A 55 -12.86 3.61 22.13
N PRO A 56 -11.92 4.34 22.77
CA PRO A 56 -12.17 5.74 23.16
C PRO A 56 -12.43 6.68 21.97
N ASP A 57 -11.79 6.43 20.83
CA ASP A 57 -12.01 7.20 19.60
C ASP A 57 -13.43 6.92 19.05
N ILE A 58 -13.88 5.66 19.12
CA ILE A 58 -15.22 5.23 18.69
C ILE A 58 -16.30 5.88 19.54
N GLU A 59 -16.17 5.83 20.87
CA GLU A 59 -17.13 6.46 21.78
C GLU A 59 -17.17 7.98 21.64
N ALA A 60 -16.00 8.63 21.53
CA ALA A 60 -15.92 10.09 21.45
C ALA A 60 -16.48 10.66 20.14
N ASN A 61 -16.48 9.87 19.05
CA ASN A 61 -16.90 10.31 17.72
C ASN A 61 -18.15 9.56 17.20
N ASP A 62 -18.83 8.80 18.06
CA ASP A 62 -20.04 8.01 17.74
C ASP A 62 -19.84 7.08 16.52
N LEU A 63 -18.71 6.38 16.45
CA LEU A 63 -18.33 5.59 15.26
C LEU A 63 -18.94 4.18 15.23
N PHE A 64 -20.10 3.99 15.84
CA PHE A 64 -20.76 2.69 15.94
C PHE A 64 -21.58 2.39 14.68
N GLY A 65 -21.59 1.12 14.26
CA GLY A 65 -22.45 0.70 13.16
C GLY A 65 -21.92 -0.50 12.39
N ALA A 66 -22.75 -0.98 11.48
CA ALA A 66 -22.39 -2.05 10.57
C ALA A 66 -21.51 -1.52 9.43
N GLY A 67 -20.60 -2.36 8.97
CA GLY A 67 -19.68 -2.01 7.88
C GLY A 67 -18.42 -2.86 7.91
N CYS A 68 -17.35 -2.33 7.31
CA CYS A 68 -16.06 -2.99 7.19
C CYS A 68 -14.98 -2.26 8.00
N ASN A 69 -14.35 -3.00 8.92
CA ASN A 69 -13.21 -2.53 9.70
C ASN A 69 -11.93 -3.03 9.03
N PHE A 70 -11.09 -2.13 8.54
CA PHE A 70 -9.84 -2.50 7.86
C PHE A 70 -8.64 -2.34 8.79
N ALA A 71 -7.89 -3.43 8.97
CA ALA A 71 -6.62 -3.46 9.68
C ALA A 71 -5.46 -3.62 8.68
N SER A 72 -4.44 -2.77 8.81
CA SER A 72 -3.29 -2.76 7.90
C SER A 72 -2.31 -3.91 8.17
N GLY A 73 -1.77 -4.50 7.10
CA GLY A 73 -0.73 -5.53 7.16
C GLY A 73 -1.19 -6.78 7.92
N LYS A 74 -0.50 -7.07 9.03
CA LYS A 74 -0.82 -8.19 9.94
C LYS A 74 -1.41 -7.73 11.27
N SER A 75 -1.71 -6.44 11.39
CA SER A 75 -2.33 -5.88 12.59
C SER A 75 -3.78 -6.37 12.70
N MET A 76 -4.29 -6.43 13.93
CA MET A 76 -5.73 -6.57 14.19
C MET A 76 -6.40 -5.23 14.47
N ALA A 77 -5.62 -4.17 14.68
CA ALA A 77 -6.17 -2.86 15.00
C ALA A 77 -6.64 -2.16 13.72
N ALA A 78 -7.91 -1.78 13.68
CA ALA A 78 -8.51 -1.10 12.54
C ALA A 78 -7.92 0.31 12.40
N VAL A 79 -7.53 0.66 11.18
CA VAL A 79 -7.06 2.01 10.79
C VAL A 79 -8.08 2.73 9.91
N VAL A 80 -9.10 2.01 9.45
CA VAL A 80 -10.28 2.54 8.76
C VAL A 80 -11.52 1.82 9.30
N LEU A 81 -12.57 2.58 9.62
CA LEU A 81 -13.93 2.05 9.82
C LEU A 81 -14.81 2.55 8.67
N ALA A 82 -15.22 1.67 7.76
CA ALA A 82 -16.01 2.04 6.59
C ALA A 82 -17.47 1.60 6.75
N GLN A 83 -18.40 2.54 6.80
CA GLN A 83 -19.83 2.33 6.98
C GLN A 83 -20.63 2.89 5.79
N SER A 84 -21.96 2.78 5.83
CA SER A 84 -22.80 3.17 4.69
C SER A 84 -22.79 4.67 4.35
N ASP A 85 -22.59 5.51 5.35
CA ASP A 85 -22.75 6.96 5.34
C ASP A 85 -21.47 7.71 5.67
N TYR A 86 -20.43 7.03 6.17
CA TYR A 86 -19.09 7.59 6.33
C TYR A 86 -18.00 6.50 6.37
N ALA A 87 -16.75 6.93 6.20
CA ALA A 87 -15.57 6.21 6.66
C ALA A 87 -14.81 7.06 7.68
N ALA A 88 -14.32 6.44 8.75
CA ALA A 88 -13.48 7.10 9.74
C ALA A 88 -12.03 6.65 9.59
N ILE A 89 -11.10 7.61 9.63
CA ILE A 89 -9.65 7.40 9.69
C ILE A 89 -9.06 8.23 10.82
N LYS A 90 -7.86 7.89 11.29
CA LYS A 90 -7.14 8.68 12.31
C LYS A 90 -5.76 9.10 11.80
N ILE A 91 -5.50 10.40 11.82
CA ILE A 91 -4.24 11.02 11.40
C ILE A 91 -3.82 12.03 12.47
N ASP A 92 -2.55 12.02 12.88
CA ASP A 92 -2.00 12.96 13.85
C ASP A 92 -2.78 13.07 15.18
N GLY A 93 -3.41 11.97 15.61
CA GLY A 93 -4.21 11.88 16.82
C GLY A 93 -5.67 12.28 16.66
N GLU A 94 -6.07 12.78 15.49
CA GLU A 94 -7.42 13.27 15.21
C GLU A 94 -8.19 12.29 14.32
N VAL A 95 -9.46 12.07 14.68
CA VAL A 95 -10.39 11.27 13.86
C VAL A 95 -11.01 12.16 12.81
N LEU A 96 -10.95 11.70 11.56
CA LEU A 96 -11.56 12.34 10.41
C LEU A 96 -12.65 11.43 9.84
N GLN A 97 -13.84 11.98 9.62
CA GLN A 97 -14.92 11.30 8.91
C GLN A 97 -14.98 11.79 7.46
N LEU A 98 -15.01 10.85 6.52
CA LEU A 98 -15.17 11.07 5.09
C LEU A 98 -16.55 10.57 4.65
N GLY A 99 -17.27 11.34 3.85
CA GLY A 99 -18.57 10.92 3.31
C GLY A 99 -18.40 10.02 2.07
N PRO A 100 -19.41 9.22 1.69
CA PRO A 100 -19.42 8.48 0.45
C PRO A 100 -19.15 9.40 -0.75
N ALA A 101 -18.21 9.01 -1.61
CA ALA A 101 -17.92 9.78 -2.81
C ALA A 101 -19.05 9.64 -3.85
N GLU A 102 -19.24 10.64 -4.70
CA GLU A 102 -20.18 10.52 -5.81
C GLU A 102 -19.81 9.36 -6.74
N GLY A 103 -20.80 8.53 -7.08
CA GLY A 103 -20.60 7.36 -7.95
C GLY A 103 -19.87 6.19 -7.31
N THR A 104 -19.70 6.20 -5.98
CA THR A 104 -19.09 5.11 -5.21
C THR A 104 -19.88 3.81 -5.36
N GLY A 105 -19.16 2.68 -5.43
CA GLY A 105 -19.75 1.35 -5.40
C GLY A 105 -20.17 0.93 -4.00
N GLU A 106 -21.08 -0.02 -3.91
CA GLU A 106 -21.41 -0.69 -2.65
C GLU A 106 -20.53 -1.93 -2.48
N LEU A 107 -20.00 -2.08 -1.26
CA LEU A 107 -19.31 -3.25 -0.77
C LEU A 107 -20.21 -4.03 0.20
N GLU A 108 -19.69 -5.12 0.75
CA GLU A 108 -20.40 -5.94 1.73
C GLU A 108 -20.90 -5.14 2.94
N LEU A 109 -22.08 -5.53 3.42
CA LEU A 109 -22.75 -4.93 4.58
C LEU A 109 -22.91 -3.40 4.51
N GLY A 110 -23.11 -2.88 3.31
CA GLY A 110 -23.46 -1.49 3.07
C GLY A 110 -22.28 -0.53 3.07
N ALA A 111 -21.05 -0.99 3.30
CA ALA A 111 -19.85 -0.18 3.11
C ALA A 111 -19.73 0.30 1.65
N ARG A 112 -18.93 1.34 1.42
CA ARG A 112 -18.69 1.92 0.10
C ARG A 112 -17.25 1.71 -0.32
N ASP A 113 -16.99 1.63 -1.63
CA ASP A 113 -15.61 1.48 -2.12
C ASP A 113 -14.80 2.78 -2.04
N THR A 114 -15.48 3.93 -2.03
CA THR A 114 -14.85 5.24 -2.08
C THR A 114 -15.53 6.23 -1.15
N TYR A 115 -14.72 6.95 -0.36
CA TYR A 115 -15.14 8.06 0.49
C TYR A 115 -14.26 9.28 0.24
N ALA A 116 -14.78 10.48 0.49
CA ALA A 116 -14.05 11.72 0.33
C ALA A 116 -14.46 12.79 1.36
N SER A 117 -13.51 13.68 1.62
CA SER A 117 -13.69 14.97 2.28
C SER A 117 -13.07 16.06 1.40
N GLU A 118 -12.94 17.28 1.90
CA GLU A 118 -12.23 18.36 1.20
C GLU A 118 -10.74 18.02 0.98
N ASP A 119 -10.12 17.39 1.99
CA ASP A 119 -8.67 17.17 2.01
C ASP A 119 -8.24 15.81 1.47
N TYR A 120 -9.13 14.80 1.56
CA TYR A 120 -8.75 13.41 1.32
C TYR A 120 -9.76 12.63 0.49
N ARG A 121 -9.24 11.65 -0.25
CA ARG A 121 -10.02 10.59 -0.88
C ARG A 121 -9.51 9.23 -0.43
N LEU A 122 -10.41 8.43 0.12
CA LEU A 122 -10.15 7.07 0.58
C LEU A 122 -10.79 6.07 -0.38
N GLU A 123 -10.01 5.08 -0.81
CA GLU A 123 -10.47 3.94 -1.61
C GLU A 123 -10.22 2.65 -0.82
N LEU A 124 -11.27 1.84 -0.67
CA LEU A 124 -11.27 0.52 -0.06
C LEU A 124 -11.61 -0.52 -1.13
N ALA A 125 -10.73 -1.50 -1.31
CA ALA A 125 -10.96 -2.64 -2.18
C ALA A 125 -11.01 -3.93 -1.37
N LEU A 126 -12.03 -4.75 -1.62
CA LEU A 126 -12.15 -6.11 -1.09
C LEU A 126 -11.82 -7.12 -2.19
N GLN A 127 -11.13 -8.20 -1.82
CA GLN A 127 -10.71 -9.25 -2.76
C GLN A 127 -11.18 -10.63 -2.27
N GLY A 128 -11.58 -11.47 -3.22
CA GLY A 128 -12.01 -12.85 -2.96
C GLY A 128 -13.47 -12.96 -2.53
N GLY A 129 -13.86 -14.15 -2.06
CA GLY A 129 -15.24 -14.47 -1.67
C GLY A 129 -15.55 -14.29 -0.17
N GLY A 130 -14.60 -13.77 0.60
CA GLY A 130 -14.69 -13.66 2.06
C GLY A 130 -14.56 -15.00 2.79
N GLU A 131 -14.09 -14.97 4.03
CA GLU A 131 -14.04 -16.11 4.94
C GLU A 131 -14.82 -15.76 6.21
N SER A 132 -15.76 -16.62 6.61
CA SER A 132 -16.52 -16.40 7.85
C SER A 132 -15.57 -16.49 9.05
N SER A 133 -15.50 -15.42 9.83
CA SER A 133 -14.62 -15.27 10.98
C SER A 133 -15.40 -15.14 12.31
N GLY A 134 -16.73 -15.07 12.24
CA GLY A 134 -17.62 -14.97 13.39
C GLY A 134 -19.08 -15.28 13.03
N TYR A 135 -19.99 -15.05 13.98
CA TYR A 135 -21.42 -15.32 13.80
C TYR A 135 -22.04 -14.46 12.69
N GLU A 136 -21.61 -13.20 12.59
CA GLU A 136 -22.10 -12.20 11.63
C GLU A 136 -20.95 -11.41 11.00
N THR A 137 -19.78 -12.04 10.92
CA THR A 137 -18.54 -11.39 10.46
C THR A 137 -17.90 -12.19 9.35
N VAL A 138 -17.49 -11.49 8.30
CA VAL A 138 -16.76 -12.04 7.16
C VAL A 138 -15.48 -11.24 6.95
N ASP A 139 -14.35 -11.94 6.88
CA ASP A 139 -13.04 -11.38 6.62
C ASP A 139 -12.72 -11.42 5.13
N PHE A 140 -12.22 -10.31 4.62
CA PHE A 140 -11.75 -10.17 3.26
C PHE A 140 -10.28 -9.76 3.25
N GLN A 141 -9.55 -10.22 2.23
CA GLN A 141 -8.30 -9.55 1.89
C GLN A 141 -8.65 -8.17 1.35
N GLY A 142 -8.15 -7.13 2.00
CA GLY A 142 -8.42 -5.74 1.67
C GLY A 142 -7.20 -4.98 1.17
N ALA A 143 -7.43 -3.87 0.47
CA ALA A 143 -6.44 -2.84 0.22
C ALA A 143 -7.06 -1.46 0.46
N VAL A 144 -6.25 -0.55 1.03
CA VAL A 144 -6.64 0.84 1.27
C VAL A 144 -5.65 1.76 0.56
N ARG A 145 -6.19 2.78 -0.10
CA ARG A 145 -5.43 3.91 -0.66
C ARG A 145 -6.03 5.22 -0.18
N LEU A 146 -5.21 6.11 0.36
CA LEU A 146 -5.58 7.48 0.67
C LEU A 146 -4.83 8.41 -0.27
N SER A 147 -5.54 9.38 -0.84
CA SER A 147 -4.97 10.44 -1.66
C SER A 147 -5.32 11.80 -1.08
N ASP A 148 -4.44 12.79 -1.27
CA ASP A 148 -4.71 14.19 -0.93
C ASP A 148 -5.72 14.83 -1.90
N ALA A 149 -6.10 16.08 -1.64
CA ALA A 149 -7.01 16.88 -2.47
C ALA A 149 -6.52 17.05 -3.93
N SER A 150 -5.22 16.91 -4.19
CA SER A 150 -4.64 16.96 -5.53
C SER A 150 -4.61 15.60 -6.22
N GLY A 151 -5.06 14.54 -5.55
CA GLY A 151 -5.08 13.17 -6.04
C GLY A 151 -3.73 12.44 -5.89
N ASN A 152 -2.75 13.00 -5.19
CA ASN A 152 -1.49 12.32 -4.94
C ASN A 152 -1.70 11.26 -3.86
N PRO A 153 -1.20 10.02 -4.04
CA PRO A 153 -1.31 9.00 -3.01
C PRO A 153 -0.41 9.39 -1.82
N VAL A 154 -1.01 9.45 -0.64
CA VAL A 154 -0.33 9.78 0.63
C VAL A 154 -0.28 8.59 1.59
N TYR A 155 -1.11 7.56 1.37
CA TYR A 155 -1.06 6.29 2.08
C TYR A 155 -1.56 5.15 1.19
N ALA A 156 -0.98 3.96 1.31
CA ALA A 156 -1.37 2.79 0.56
C ALA A 156 -0.88 1.51 1.26
N THR A 157 -1.79 0.57 1.53
CA THR A 157 -1.45 -0.67 2.21
C THR A 157 -2.43 -1.79 1.84
N THR A 158 -2.01 -3.03 2.08
CA THR A 158 -2.89 -4.21 2.05
C THR A 158 -3.10 -4.74 3.46
N GLY A 159 -4.22 -5.39 3.73
CA GLY A 159 -4.54 -5.90 5.05
C GLY A 159 -5.83 -6.70 5.07
N THR A 160 -6.46 -6.82 6.24
CA THR A 160 -7.72 -7.55 6.40
C THR A 160 -8.86 -6.56 6.60
N ALA A 161 -9.93 -6.71 5.84
CA ALA A 161 -11.19 -6.02 6.05
C ALA A 161 -12.19 -6.98 6.69
N GLN A 162 -12.54 -6.71 7.94
CA GLN A 162 -13.52 -7.48 8.70
C GLN A 162 -14.87 -6.78 8.57
N CYS A 163 -15.79 -7.35 7.80
CA CYS A 163 -17.12 -6.78 7.57
C CYS A 163 -18.17 -7.49 8.44
N GLY A 164 -18.91 -6.73 9.24
CA GLY A 164 -19.96 -7.25 10.13
C GLY A 164 -21.00 -6.21 10.53
N SER A 165 -22.04 -6.67 11.24
CA SER A 165 -23.09 -5.83 11.84
C SER A 165 -23.26 -6.13 13.32
#